data_AF-A0A376CNV7-F1
#
_entry.id   AF-A0A376CNV7-F1
#
_cell.length_a   1.000
_cell.length_b   1.000
_cell.length_c   1.000
_cell.angle_alpha   90.00
_cell.angle_beta   90.00
_cell.angle_gamma   90.00
#
_symmetry.space_group_name_H-M   'P 1'
#
loop_
_entity.id
_entity.type
_entity.pdbx_description
1 polymer ?
#
loop_
_entity_poly.entity_id
_entity_poly.type
_entity_poly.pdbx_seq_one_letter_code
_entity_poly.pdbx_strand_id
1 'polypeptide(L)'
;MSKIKISTAAHLLGVSDDTVRRWVSQGRLSSAKDESGRSVVDGAELAAVAQEIAEEKDLDALDAGAGKRSARNHLTGLVTKVTSDPVMSQVELLCGPFRVVSLISTEAVNELELEVGTMATAVIKSTNVTIEGASHA
;
A
#
# COMPACT_ATOMS: atom_id res chain seq x y z
N MET A 1 -8.34 5.07 22.95
CA MET A 1 -8.07 4.71 21.54
C MET A 1 -7.12 5.73 20.95
N SER A 2 -6.32 5.36 19.94
CA SER A 2 -5.41 6.32 19.30
C SER A 2 -6.21 7.37 18.52
N LYS A 3 -5.87 8.64 18.68
CA LYS A 3 -6.43 9.73 17.88
C LYS A 3 -5.49 10.03 16.72
N ILE A 4 -5.97 9.91 15.49
CA ILE A 4 -5.15 10.04 14.28
C ILE A 4 -5.55 11.33 13.57
N LYS A 5 -4.57 12.17 13.23
CA LYS A 5 -4.81 13.39 12.44
C LYS A 5 -5.43 13.03 11.10
N ILE A 6 -6.39 13.84 10.64
CA ILE A 6 -7.06 13.62 9.34
C ILE A 6 -6.04 13.46 8.21
N SER A 7 -4.99 14.28 8.17
CA SER A 7 -3.95 14.19 7.14
C SER A 7 -3.13 12.89 7.23
N THR A 8 -2.85 12.42 8.44
CA THR A 8 -2.20 11.12 8.65
C THR A 8 -3.11 9.97 8.23
N ALA A 9 -4.39 10.04 8.57
CA ALA A 9 -5.39 9.06 8.15
C ALA A 9 -5.52 8.98 6.62
N ALA A 10 -5.59 10.14 5.96
CA ALA A 10 -5.66 10.26 4.50
C ALA A 10 -4.42 9.63 3.84
N HIS A 11 -3.24 9.94 4.35
CA HIS A 11 -1.98 9.36 3.87
C HIS A 11 -1.93 7.83 4.04
N LEU A 12 -2.30 7.30 5.21
CA LEU A 12 -2.31 5.87 5.48
C LEU A 12 -3.26 5.09 4.57
N LEU A 13 -4.41 5.68 4.24
CA LEU A 13 -5.42 5.04 3.38
C LEU A 13 -5.21 5.32 1.88
N GLY A 14 -4.24 6.15 1.52
CA GLY A 14 -3.99 6.53 0.12
C GLY A 14 -5.14 7.32 -0.50
N VAL A 15 -5.80 8.19 0.29
CA VAL A 15 -6.90 9.07 -0.16
C VAL A 15 -6.59 10.54 0.17
N SER A 16 -7.40 11.47 -0.33
CA SER A 16 -7.25 12.89 0.02
C SER A 16 -7.80 13.22 1.40
N ASP A 17 -7.27 14.28 2.03
CA ASP A 17 -7.82 14.85 3.27
C ASP A 17 -9.32 15.14 3.16
N ASP A 18 -9.76 15.64 2.01
CA ASP A 18 -11.18 15.93 1.74
C ASP A 18 -12.04 14.68 1.72
N THR A 19 -11.51 13.54 1.27
CA THR A 19 -12.21 12.25 1.34
C THR A 19 -12.47 11.85 2.78
N VAL A 20 -11.46 11.98 3.65
CA VAL A 20 -11.60 11.69 5.08
C VAL A 20 -12.56 12.66 5.76
N ARG A 21 -12.49 13.96 5.44
CA ARG A 21 -13.46 14.96 5.94
C ARG A 21 -14.89 14.64 5.47
N ARG A 22 -15.05 14.14 4.25
CA ARG A 22 -16.36 13.71 3.73
C ARG A 22 -16.90 12.54 4.53
N TRP A 23 -16.10 11.52 4.84
CA TRP A 23 -16.53 10.40 5.68
C TRP A 23 -16.94 10.85 7.09
N VAL A 24 -16.25 11.85 7.65
CA VAL A 24 -16.67 12.47 8.91
C VAL A 24 -18.04 13.14 8.78
N SER A 25 -18.24 13.95 7.73
CA SER A 25 -19.54 14.61 7.50
C SER A 25 -20.69 13.63 7.26
N GLN A 26 -20.37 12.42 6.76
CA GLN A 26 -21.30 11.34 6.52
C GLN A 26 -21.54 10.45 7.76
N GLY A 27 -20.88 10.72 8.89
CA GLY A 27 -20.98 9.91 10.10
C GLY A 27 -20.28 8.54 10.02
N ARG A 28 -19.46 8.30 8.98
CA ARG A 28 -18.66 7.07 8.84
C ARG A 28 -17.42 7.09 9.73
N LEU A 29 -16.94 8.28 10.11
CA LEU A 29 -15.87 8.48 11.08
C LEU A 29 -16.27 9.57 12.09
N SER A 30 -16.10 9.29 13.36
CA SER A 30 -16.15 10.27 14.45
C SER A 30 -14.92 11.16 14.37
N SER A 31 -15.11 12.47 14.61
CA SER A 31 -14.01 13.43 14.68
C SER A 31 -14.03 14.22 15.98
N ALA A 32 -12.83 14.56 16.46
CA ALA A 32 -12.61 15.42 17.61
C ALA A 32 -11.50 16.44 17.30
N LYS A 33 -11.25 17.32 18.26
CA LYS A 33 -10.04 18.16 18.28
C LYS A 33 -9.00 17.54 19.21
N ASP A 34 -7.73 17.55 18.80
CA ASP A 34 -6.61 17.25 19.69
C ASP A 34 -6.28 18.45 20.60
N GLU A 35 -5.29 18.27 21.48
CA GLU A 35 -4.83 19.32 22.41
C GLU A 35 -4.29 20.57 21.69
N SER A 36 -3.93 20.44 20.42
CA SER A 36 -3.47 21.53 19.54
C SER A 36 -4.59 22.10 18.65
N GLY A 37 -5.85 21.71 18.84
CA GLY A 37 -7.00 22.18 18.04
C GLY A 37 -7.11 21.57 16.63
N ARG A 38 -6.31 20.56 16.31
CA ARG A 38 -6.31 19.90 14.99
C ARG A 38 -7.39 18.83 14.94
N SER A 39 -7.98 18.64 13.75
CA SER A 39 -9.00 17.61 13.56
C SER A 39 -8.36 16.22 13.53
N VAL A 40 -8.86 15.34 14.39
CA VAL A 40 -8.44 13.95 14.54
C VAL A 40 -9.65 13.02 14.46
N VAL A 41 -9.44 11.80 14.00
CA VAL A 41 -10.42 10.71 13.94
C VAL A 41 -10.04 9.59 14.91
N ASP A 42 -11.01 8.78 15.29
CA ASP A 42 -10.74 7.59 16.10
C ASP A 42 -10.02 6.51 15.27
N GLY A 43 -8.94 5.96 15.82
CA GLY A 43 -8.10 4.99 15.12
C GLY A 43 -8.77 3.63 14.91
N ALA A 44 -9.69 3.21 15.78
CA ALA A 44 -10.39 1.93 15.61
C ALA A 44 -11.45 2.02 14.52
N GLU A 45 -12.20 3.12 14.48
CA GLU A 45 -13.13 3.40 13.38
C GLU A 45 -12.38 3.53 12.04
N LEU A 46 -11.22 4.20 12.04
CA LEU A 46 -10.37 4.29 10.85
C LEU A 46 -9.88 2.91 10.38
N ALA A 47 -9.53 2.02 11.31
CA ALA A 47 -9.11 0.65 10.99
C ALA A 47 -10.26 -0.17 10.39
N ALA A 48 -11.49 -0.01 10.87
CA ALA A 48 -12.66 -0.67 10.28
C ALA A 48 -12.90 -0.20 8.84
N VAL A 49 -12.86 1.12 8.60
CA VAL A 49 -12.94 1.68 7.24
C VAL A 49 -11.80 1.18 6.34
N ALA A 50 -10.59 1.03 6.89
CA ALA A 50 -9.44 0.49 6.15
C ALA A 50 -9.68 -0.95 5.67
N GLN A 51 -10.30 -1.79 6.51
CA GLN A 51 -10.63 -3.17 6.17
C GLN A 51 -11.68 -3.23 5.05
N GLU A 52 -12.74 -2.42 5.14
CA GLU A 52 -13.76 -2.31 4.09
C GLU A 52 -13.14 -1.92 2.74
N ILE A 53 -12.25 -0.92 2.74
CA ILE A 53 -11.55 -0.49 1.51
C ILE A 53 -10.67 -1.62 0.95
N ALA A 54 -10.01 -2.39 1.81
CA ALA A 54 -9.17 -3.50 1.39
C ALA A 54 -9.98 -4.64 0.76
N GLU A 55 -11.18 -4.91 1.28
CA GLU A 55 -12.11 -5.89 0.72
C GLU A 55 -12.73 -5.44 -0.62
N GLU A 56 -13.04 -4.15 -0.77
CA GLU A 56 -13.56 -3.59 -2.02
C GLU A 56 -12.52 -3.54 -3.14
N LYS A 57 -11.24 -3.31 -2.80
CA LYS A 57 -10.12 -3.23 -3.75
C LYS A 57 -9.61 -4.61 -4.15
N ASP A 58 -10.48 -5.56 -4.45
CA ASP A 58 -10.10 -6.88 -4.93
C ASP A 58 -9.30 -6.75 -6.24
N LEU A 59 -7.96 -6.70 -6.11
CA LEU A 59 -7.01 -6.48 -7.20
C LEU A 59 -7.02 -7.66 -8.19
N ASP A 60 -7.68 -8.76 -7.85
CA ASP A 60 -7.96 -9.87 -8.77
C ASP A 60 -8.85 -9.44 -9.95
N ALA A 61 -9.50 -8.27 -9.89
CA ALA A 61 -10.26 -7.72 -11.01
C ALA A 61 -9.41 -7.33 -12.23
N LEU A 62 -8.11 -7.08 -12.07
CA LEU A 62 -7.19 -6.76 -13.18
C LEU A 62 -6.44 -7.98 -13.73
N ASP A 63 -6.56 -9.14 -13.09
CA ASP A 63 -5.88 -10.39 -13.46
C ASP A 63 -6.87 -11.57 -13.41
N ALA A 64 -7.75 -11.63 -14.41
CA ALA A 64 -8.84 -12.61 -14.52
C ALA A 64 -8.41 -14.10 -14.58
N GLY A 65 -7.10 -14.41 -14.57
CA GLY A 65 -6.55 -15.76 -14.58
C GLY A 65 -6.04 -16.26 -13.21
N ALA A 66 -6.15 -15.46 -12.16
CA ALA A 66 -5.53 -15.68 -10.86
C ALA A 66 -6.30 -16.65 -9.95
N GLY A 67 -6.22 -17.95 -10.20
CA GLY A 67 -6.68 -18.97 -9.23
C GLY A 67 -6.02 -18.82 -7.84
N LYS A 68 -6.65 -19.40 -6.80
CA LYS A 68 -6.23 -19.41 -5.38
C LYS A 68 -4.71 -19.26 -5.17
N ARG A 69 -4.24 -18.05 -4.85
CA ARG A 69 -2.82 -17.75 -4.58
C ARG A 69 -2.50 -17.85 -3.08
N SER A 70 -1.31 -18.33 -2.74
CA SER A 70 -0.84 -18.39 -1.35
C SER A 70 -0.17 -17.09 -0.88
N ALA A 71 0.40 -16.31 -1.82
CA ALA A 71 0.89 -14.95 -1.55
C ALA A 71 -0.28 -13.97 -1.55
N ARG A 72 -0.42 -13.21 -0.46
CA ARG A 72 -1.57 -12.32 -0.22
C ARG A 72 -1.33 -10.86 -0.60
N ASN A 73 -0.07 -10.44 -0.75
CA ASN A 73 0.25 -9.05 -1.07
C ASN A 73 0.65 -8.97 -2.54
N HIS A 74 -0.15 -8.24 -3.33
CA HIS A 74 0.09 -7.97 -4.74
C HIS A 74 0.13 -6.47 -4.91
N LEU A 75 1.31 -5.94 -5.22
CA LEU A 75 1.54 -4.51 -5.34
C LEU A 75 1.89 -4.21 -6.80
N THR A 76 0.87 -3.89 -7.59
CA THR A 76 1.05 -3.48 -8.99
C THR A 76 1.62 -2.06 -9.02
N GLY A 77 2.63 -1.87 -9.86
CA GLY A 77 3.33 -0.60 -9.98
C GLY A 77 4.06 -0.44 -11.30
N LEU A 78 4.77 0.68 -11.42
CA LEU A 78 5.62 1.00 -12.57
C LEU A 78 7.07 0.67 -12.24
N VAL A 79 7.79 0.00 -13.15
CA VAL A 79 9.24 -0.17 -13.05
C VAL A 79 9.91 1.18 -13.20
N THR A 80 10.61 1.64 -12.16
CA THR A 80 11.32 2.93 -12.15
C THR A 80 12.82 2.80 -12.34
N LYS A 81 13.39 1.63 -12.03
CA LYS A 81 14.82 1.35 -12.19
C LYS A 81 15.08 -0.15 -12.34
N VAL A 82 16.01 -0.50 -13.23
CA VAL A 82 16.59 -1.83 -13.35
C VAL A 82 18.10 -1.69 -13.31
N THR A 83 18.77 -2.52 -12.50
CA THR A 83 20.24 -2.60 -12.44
C THR A 83 20.64 -4.06 -12.48
N SER A 84 21.25 -4.47 -13.58
CA SER A 84 21.57 -5.87 -13.85
C SER A 84 23.05 -6.14 -13.71
N ASP A 85 23.38 -7.25 -13.08
CA ASP A 85 24.69 -7.90 -13.13
C ASP A 85 24.58 -9.22 -13.94
N PRO A 86 25.66 -10.01 -14.11
CA PRO A 86 25.60 -11.24 -14.91
C PRO A 86 24.64 -12.32 -14.41
N VAL A 87 24.26 -12.31 -13.12
CA VAL A 87 23.44 -13.37 -12.49
C VAL A 87 22.15 -12.82 -11.91
N MET A 88 22.23 -11.67 -11.25
CA MET A 88 21.18 -11.02 -10.49
C MET A 88 20.90 -9.61 -11.00
N SER A 89 19.65 -9.21 -10.84
CA SER A 89 19.19 -7.86 -11.13
C SER A 89 18.42 -7.30 -9.94
N GLN A 90 18.64 -6.02 -9.68
CA GLN A 90 17.81 -5.22 -8.81
C GLN A 90 16.74 -4.52 -9.65
N VAL A 91 15.47 -4.76 -9.33
CA VAL A 91 14.31 -4.10 -9.94
C VAL A 91 13.60 -3.26 -8.90
N GLU A 92 13.28 -2.02 -9.26
CA GLU A 92 12.53 -1.08 -8.43
C GLU A 92 11.16 -0.80 -9.03
N LEU A 93 10.11 -0.93 -8.22
CA LEU A 93 8.73 -0.60 -8.56
C LEU A 93 8.23 0.56 -7.71
N LEU A 94 7.47 1.46 -8.32
CA LEU A 94 6.60 2.41 -7.61
C LEU A 94 5.16 1.88 -7.61
N CYS A 95 4.71 1.40 -6.46
CA CYS A 95 3.40 0.80 -6.23
C CYS A 95 2.55 1.75 -5.37
N GLY A 96 1.86 2.70 -6.00
CA GLY A 96 1.16 3.77 -5.28
C GLY A 96 2.16 4.64 -4.49
N PRO A 97 1.99 4.82 -3.16
CA PRO A 97 2.94 5.59 -2.35
C PRO A 97 4.20 4.78 -1.97
N PHE A 98 4.27 3.50 -2.31
CA PHE A 98 5.33 2.60 -1.85
C PHE A 98 6.38 2.35 -2.94
N ARG A 99 7.66 2.49 -2.57
CA ARG A 99 8.79 2.04 -3.38
C ARG A 99 9.17 0.62 -2.96
N VAL A 100 9.05 -0.34 -3.88
CA VAL A 100 9.38 -1.76 -3.66
C VAL A 100 10.64 -2.10 -4.45
N VAL A 101 11.60 -2.77 -3.80
CA VAL A 101 12.83 -3.24 -4.45
C VAL A 101 12.88 -4.76 -4.36
N SER A 102 13.14 -5.42 -5.48
CA SER A 102 13.32 -6.86 -5.56
C SER A 102 14.68 -7.21 -6.15
N LEU A 103 15.26 -8.30 -5.68
CA LEU A 103 16.40 -8.96 -6.29
C LEU A 103 15.90 -10.23 -6.97
N ILE A 104 16.05 -10.31 -8.29
CA ILE A 104 15.66 -11.47 -9.10
C ILE A 104 16.80 -11.84 -10.04
N SER A 105 16.74 -13.01 -10.69
CA SER A 105 17.77 -13.35 -11.68
C SER A 105 17.71 -12.41 -12.88
N THR A 106 18.87 -12.16 -13.50
CA THR A 106 18.95 -11.37 -14.73
C THR A 106 18.17 -12.05 -15.87
N GLU A 107 18.13 -13.38 -15.88
CA GLU A 107 17.29 -14.16 -16.79
C GLU A 107 15.81 -13.82 -16.62
N ALA A 108 15.29 -13.78 -15.38
CA ALA A 108 13.89 -13.44 -15.13
C ALA A 108 13.54 -12.02 -15.56
N VAL A 109 14.45 -11.05 -15.41
CA VAL A 109 14.26 -9.69 -15.95
C VAL A 109 14.05 -9.72 -17.46
N ASN A 110 14.86 -10.50 -18.17
CA ASN A 110 14.79 -10.61 -19.62
C ASN A 110 13.52 -11.36 -20.07
N GLU A 111 13.19 -12.48 -19.43
CA GLU A 111 12.00 -13.28 -19.73
C GLU A 111 10.69 -12.52 -19.49
N LEU A 112 10.66 -11.68 -18.45
CA LEU A 112 9.50 -10.86 -18.10
C LEU A 112 9.51 -9.48 -18.79
N GLU A 113 10.51 -9.21 -19.64
CA GLU A 113 10.68 -7.95 -20.37
C GLU A 113 10.60 -6.73 -19.42
N LEU A 114 11.25 -6.82 -18.25
CA LEU A 114 11.22 -5.76 -17.26
C LEU A 114 12.19 -4.65 -17.64
N GLU A 115 11.64 -3.50 -18.04
CA GLU A 115 12.38 -2.29 -18.34
C GLU A 115 11.71 -1.07 -17.68
N VAL A 116 12.46 0.03 -17.56
CA VAL A 116 11.91 1.26 -16.98
C VAL A 116 10.69 1.72 -17.79
N GLY A 117 9.56 1.90 -17.12
CA GLY A 117 8.29 2.28 -17.73
C GLY A 117 7.30 1.14 -17.96
N THR A 118 7.69 -0.12 -17.74
CA THR A 118 6.73 -1.24 -17.80
C THR A 118 5.95 -1.39 -16.49
N MET A 119 4.76 -1.97 -16.60
CA MET A 119 3.97 -2.35 -15.43
C MET A 119 4.40 -3.73 -14.94
N ALA A 120 4.53 -3.89 -13.63
CA ALA A 120 4.80 -5.17 -12.99
C ALA A 120 4.12 -5.26 -11.63
N THR A 121 3.92 -6.49 -11.14
CA THR A 121 3.31 -6.75 -9.85
C THR A 121 4.33 -7.39 -8.91
N ALA A 122 4.64 -6.72 -7.80
CA ALA A 122 5.38 -7.35 -6.72
C ALA A 122 4.45 -8.31 -5.94
N VAL A 123 4.77 -9.60 -5.99
CA VAL A 123 4.03 -10.65 -5.27
C VAL A 123 4.80 -11.04 -4.01
N ILE A 124 4.25 -10.72 -2.84
CA ILE A 124 4.94 -10.86 -1.55
C ILE A 124 4.16 -11.83 -0.65
N LYS A 125 4.88 -12.82 -0.12
CA LYS A 125 4.31 -13.78 0.84
C LYS A 125 4.19 -13.14 2.21
N SER A 126 3.02 -13.28 2.85
CA SER A 126 2.74 -12.68 4.16
C SER A 126 3.67 -13.15 5.28
N THR A 127 4.30 -14.32 5.13
CA THR A 127 5.25 -14.85 6.12
C THR A 127 6.59 -14.10 6.15
N ASN A 128 6.87 -13.25 5.16
CA ASN A 128 8.12 -12.51 5.03
C ASN A 128 7.87 -11.01 5.25
N VAL A 129 7.19 -10.69 6.36
CA VAL A 129 6.84 -9.33 6.77
C VAL A 129 7.16 -9.17 8.26
N THR A 130 7.76 -8.05 8.64
CA THR A 130 8.00 -7.67 10.04
C THR A 130 7.09 -6.51 10.40
N ILE A 131 6.50 -6.54 11.60
CA ILE A 131 5.63 -5.47 12.11
C ILE A 131 6.40 -4.70 13.20
N GLU A 132 6.49 -3.39 13.03
CA GLU A 132 7.07 -2.47 14.00
C GLU A 132 5.99 -1.49 14.49
N GLY A 133 5.95 -1.25 15.80
CA GLY A 133 5.03 -0.30 16.40
C GLY A 133 5.60 1.13 16.40
N ALA A 134 4.72 2.13 16.50
CA ALA A 134 5.15 3.51 16.66
C ALA A 134 5.98 3.65 17.95
N SER A 135 7.22 4.14 17.85
CA SER A 135 8.03 4.46 19.02
C SER A 135 7.42 5.67 19.72
N HIS A 136 7.05 5.52 20.99
CA HIS A 136 6.79 6.68 21.84
C HIS A 136 8.14 7.35 22.12
N ALA A 137 8.36 8.53 21.54
CA ALA A 137 9.39 9.47 21.99
C ALA A 137 8.83 10.36 23.09
#